data_AF-A0A382RTN4-F1
#
_entry.id   AF-A0A382RTN4-F1
#
_cell.length_a   1.000
_cell.length_b   1.000
_cell.length_c   1.000
_cell.angle_alpha   90.00
_cell.angle_beta   90.00
_cell.angle_gamma   90.00
#
_symmetry.space_group_name_H-M   'P 1'
#
loop_
_entity.id
_entity.type
_entity.pdbx_description
1 polymer ?
#
loop_
_entity_poly.entity_id
_entity_poly.type
_entity_poly.pdbx_seq_one_letter_code
_entity_poly.pdbx_strand_id
1 'polypeptide(L)'
;MKKLLYAFLGTTLIIASCDGRGKKPENSQNSRPEDNYACNINTAGYCIFTGTPHNTGLEEGTDNITNRNGTFLFNINEAAAADSSGEVLKATGKPAQDGDDMIKSSQDGLTNDEKSFHKVMAIMYPIRNALMYDIADLNQSKWDELITELQKRGIKETTFTEGSTPKDNYYGRQGVFDLAKSPGGKDIHHDVMKFLEESGLYLLCHVTSDDFNQTLKDNHPEGHDACG
;
A
#
# COMPACT_ATOMS: atom_id res chain seq x y z
N MET A 1 46.64 -73.21 -0.58
CA MET A 1 45.88 -74.36 -1.11
C MET A 1 44.90 -73.86 -2.17
N LYS A 2 44.94 -74.46 -3.36
CA LYS A 2 44.05 -74.18 -4.50
C LYS A 2 42.59 -74.53 -4.16
N LYS A 3 41.62 -73.76 -4.64
CA LYS A 3 40.64 -74.23 -5.64
C LYS A 3 39.78 -73.07 -6.17
N LEU A 4 39.84 -72.93 -7.50
CA LEU A 4 38.87 -72.27 -8.36
C LEU A 4 37.56 -73.09 -8.37
N LEU A 5 36.40 -72.42 -8.49
CA LEU A 5 35.27 -72.91 -9.27
C LEU A 5 34.36 -71.76 -9.70
N TYR A 6 34.05 -71.81 -11.00
CA TYR A 6 33.25 -70.87 -11.79
C TYR A 6 31.73 -71.10 -11.65
N ALA A 7 30.98 -70.08 -12.10
CA ALA A 7 29.68 -70.10 -12.80
C ALA A 7 28.49 -69.53 -12.02
N PHE A 8 27.89 -68.43 -12.51
CA PHE A 8 26.78 -68.48 -13.47
C PHE A 8 26.40 -67.08 -13.97
N LEU A 9 26.11 -66.99 -15.27
CA LEU A 9 25.51 -65.84 -15.95
C LEU A 9 24.12 -65.54 -15.39
N GLY A 10 23.80 -64.26 -15.22
CA GLY A 10 22.47 -63.76 -14.96
C GLY A 10 22.30 -62.35 -15.54
N THR A 11 22.09 -62.27 -16.85
CA THR A 11 21.78 -61.04 -17.59
C THR A 11 20.47 -60.44 -17.09
N THR A 12 20.53 -59.32 -16.37
CA THR A 12 19.33 -58.53 -16.03
C THR A 12 19.17 -57.43 -17.06
N LEU A 13 18.13 -57.58 -17.87
CA LEU A 13 17.64 -56.61 -18.84
C LEU A 13 17.03 -55.43 -18.04
N ILE A 14 17.72 -54.29 -17.94
CA ILE A 14 17.09 -53.07 -17.40
C ILE A 14 16.29 -52.42 -18.53
N ILE A 15 14.99 -52.64 -18.47
CA ILE A 15 13.99 -51.98 -19.31
C ILE A 15 13.98 -50.50 -18.90
N ALA A 16 14.48 -49.64 -19.77
CA ALA A 16 14.30 -48.19 -19.66
C ALA A 16 12.82 -47.88 -19.92
N SER A 17 12.02 -47.76 -18.86
CA SER A 17 10.69 -47.18 -18.93
C SER A 17 10.82 -45.67 -18.76
N CYS A 18 10.77 -44.95 -19.88
CA CYS A 18 10.63 -43.50 -19.93
C CYS A 18 9.23 -43.11 -19.45
N ASP A 19 9.00 -43.08 -18.14
CA ASP A 19 7.85 -42.39 -17.57
C ASP A 19 8.22 -40.93 -17.30
N GLY A 20 8.03 -40.12 -18.34
CA GLY A 20 8.06 -38.67 -18.26
C GLY A 20 6.91 -38.14 -17.40
N ARG A 21 7.10 -38.15 -16.08
CA ARG A 21 6.41 -37.26 -15.15
C ARG A 21 7.46 -36.41 -14.47
N GLY A 22 7.84 -35.32 -15.13
CA GLY A 22 8.58 -34.25 -14.50
C GLY A 22 7.77 -33.77 -13.29
N LYS A 23 8.27 -34.08 -12.09
CA LYS A 23 7.83 -33.41 -10.87
C LYS A 23 8.07 -31.92 -11.09
N LYS A 24 7.00 -31.14 -11.10
CA LYS A 24 7.06 -29.68 -11.09
C LYS A 24 7.94 -29.31 -9.88
N PRO A 25 9.04 -28.57 -10.05
CA PRO A 25 9.82 -28.12 -8.91
C PRO A 25 8.88 -27.28 -8.03
N GLU A 26 8.78 -27.66 -6.75
CA GLU A 26 8.26 -26.80 -5.69
C GLU A 26 9.11 -25.54 -5.71
N ASN A 27 8.62 -24.52 -6.41
CA ASN A 27 9.29 -23.24 -6.45
C ASN A 27 9.13 -22.63 -5.06
N SER A 28 10.29 -22.42 -4.45
CA SER A 28 10.58 -21.69 -3.23
C SER A 28 9.47 -20.74 -2.77
N GLN A 29 9.14 -20.85 -1.48
CA GLN A 29 8.66 -19.79 -0.61
C GLN A 29 8.38 -18.46 -1.32
N ASN A 30 7.20 -18.34 -1.90
CA ASN A 30 6.57 -17.03 -2.05
C ASN A 30 5.82 -16.80 -0.74
N SER A 31 6.56 -16.63 0.35
CA SER A 31 5.98 -16.06 1.57
C SER A 31 5.45 -14.70 1.14
N ARG A 32 4.12 -14.57 1.09
CA ARG A 32 3.46 -13.28 1.03
C ARG A 32 4.19 -12.39 2.05
N PRO A 33 4.65 -11.18 1.67
CA PRO A 33 5.34 -10.29 2.58
C PRO A 33 4.58 -10.26 3.91
N GLU A 34 5.31 -10.29 5.03
CA GLU A 34 4.71 -10.22 6.35
C GLU A 34 3.80 -8.99 6.39
N ASP A 35 2.51 -9.22 6.67
CA ASP A 35 1.51 -8.16 6.66
C ASP A 35 1.70 -7.33 7.92
N ASN A 36 2.41 -6.21 7.77
CA ASN A 36 2.73 -5.31 8.88
C ASN A 36 1.49 -4.55 9.40
N TYR A 37 0.31 -4.75 8.82
CA TYR A 37 -0.89 -3.98 9.11
C TYR A 37 -2.07 -4.84 9.56
N ALA A 38 -1.85 -5.90 10.33
CA ALA A 38 -2.96 -6.62 10.95
C ALA A 38 -3.91 -5.67 11.69
N CYS A 39 -5.21 -5.91 11.56
CA CYS A 39 -6.25 -5.05 12.13
C CYS A 39 -6.88 -5.71 13.36
N ASN A 40 -6.64 -5.12 14.54
CA ASN A 40 -7.08 -5.67 15.82
C ASN A 40 -8.27 -4.89 16.37
N ILE A 41 -9.36 -5.60 16.66
CA ILE A 41 -10.55 -4.99 17.27
C ILE A 41 -10.23 -4.62 18.73
N ASN A 42 -10.26 -3.32 19.04
CA ASN A 42 -10.06 -2.83 20.39
C ASN A 42 -11.35 -2.96 21.24
N THR A 43 -11.27 -2.64 22.53
CA THR A 43 -12.41 -2.75 23.46
C THR A 43 -13.58 -1.82 23.13
N ALA A 44 -13.33 -0.75 22.36
CA ALA A 44 -14.37 0.16 21.86
C ALA A 44 -14.99 -0.32 20.53
N GLY A 45 -14.52 -1.44 19.97
CA GLY A 45 -15.03 -2.03 18.74
C GLY A 45 -14.41 -1.48 17.45
N TYR A 46 -13.40 -0.63 17.52
CA TYR A 46 -12.67 -0.14 16.35
C TYR A 46 -11.57 -1.12 15.93
N CYS A 47 -11.33 -1.22 14.63
CA CYS A 47 -10.24 -2.01 14.08
C CYS A 47 -8.98 -1.15 13.99
N ILE A 48 -8.01 -1.39 14.90
CA ILE A 48 -6.78 -0.61 15.02
C ILE A 48 -5.61 -1.42 14.46
N PHE A 49 -4.83 -0.80 13.59
CA PHE A 49 -3.78 -1.48 12.82
C PHE A 49 -2.47 -1.63 13.60
N THR A 50 -1.67 -2.67 13.32
CA THR A 50 -0.43 -3.01 14.06
C THR A 50 0.84 -2.23 13.67
N GLY A 51 0.80 -1.38 12.63
CA GLY A 51 1.95 -0.55 12.21
C GLY A 51 2.09 0.76 13.01
N THR A 52 3.02 1.61 12.61
CA THR A 52 3.25 2.92 13.23
C THR A 52 2.52 4.03 12.45
N PRO A 53 1.84 4.97 13.14
CA PRO A 53 1.34 6.19 12.50
C PRO A 53 2.50 7.06 12.02
N HIS A 54 2.32 7.72 10.88
CA HIS A 54 3.25 8.75 10.42
C HIS A 54 3.31 9.87 11.46
N ASN A 55 4.51 10.38 11.76
CA ASN A 55 4.68 11.45 12.74
C ASN A 55 4.33 12.81 12.16
N THR A 56 4.39 12.94 10.84
CA THR A 56 4.26 14.18 10.10
C THR A 56 3.30 14.06 8.93
N GLY A 57 2.71 15.19 8.54
CA GLY A 57 1.76 15.25 7.43
C GLY A 57 1.38 16.68 7.11
N LEU A 58 0.68 16.87 5.98
CA LEU A 58 0.12 18.17 5.61
C LEU A 58 -1.07 18.50 6.53
N GLU A 59 -1.02 19.67 7.15
CA GLU A 59 -2.17 20.24 7.84
C GLU A 59 -3.25 20.65 6.82
N GLU A 60 -4.50 20.33 7.13
CA GLU A 60 -5.59 20.43 6.18
C GLU A 60 -5.85 21.89 5.76
N GLY A 61 -5.95 22.11 4.45
CA GLY A 61 -6.22 23.44 3.90
C GLY A 61 -5.06 24.43 4.00
N THR A 62 -3.87 24.01 4.43
CA THR A 62 -2.68 24.85 4.52
C THR A 62 -1.53 24.31 3.67
N ASP A 63 -0.40 25.01 3.71
CA ASP A 63 0.88 24.56 3.14
C ASP A 63 1.86 24.12 4.23
N ASN A 64 1.36 23.80 5.42
CA ASN A 64 2.18 23.49 6.59
C ASN A 64 2.33 21.97 6.76
N ILE A 65 3.57 21.52 6.90
CA ILE A 65 3.83 20.20 7.48
C ILE A 65 3.82 20.34 9.00
N THR A 66 2.97 19.56 9.65
CA THR A 66 2.86 19.52 11.10
C THR A 66 3.21 18.15 11.65
N ASN A 67 3.60 18.08 12.92
CA ASN A 67 3.60 16.82 13.64
C ASN A 67 2.18 16.40 14.06
N ARG A 68 2.04 15.21 14.67
CA ARG A 68 0.75 14.71 15.20
C ARG A 68 0.07 15.61 16.24
N ASN A 69 0.81 16.49 16.91
CA ASN A 69 0.25 17.44 17.87
C ASN A 69 -0.20 18.76 17.21
N GLY A 70 -0.18 18.85 15.87
CA GLY A 70 -0.49 20.07 15.12
C GLY A 70 0.58 21.15 15.21
N THR A 71 1.80 20.82 15.67
CA THR A 71 2.89 21.79 15.71
C THR A 71 3.50 21.94 14.31
N PHE A 72 3.53 23.16 13.80
CA PHE A 72 4.22 23.52 12.56
C PHE A 72 5.70 23.11 12.60
N LEU A 73 6.17 22.47 11.53
CA LEU A 73 7.56 22.07 11.35
C LEU A 73 8.24 22.84 10.21
N PHE A 74 7.66 22.78 9.01
CA PHE A 74 8.18 23.42 7.80
C PHE A 74 7.08 23.53 6.73
N ASN A 75 7.35 24.27 5.66
CA ASN A 75 6.40 24.44 4.56
C ASN A 75 6.46 23.26 3.57
N ILE A 76 5.35 22.97 2.88
CA ILE A 76 5.25 21.91 1.86
C ILE A 76 6.26 22.08 0.72
N ASN A 77 6.68 23.32 0.42
CA ASN A 77 7.71 23.61 -0.59
C ASN A 77 9.14 23.30 -0.11
N GLU A 78 9.30 22.94 1.16
CA GLU A 78 10.55 22.48 1.78
C GLU A 78 10.41 21.02 2.29
N ALA A 79 9.43 20.28 1.79
CA ALA A 79 9.09 18.95 2.30
C ALA A 79 9.45 17.86 1.30
N ALA A 80 10.05 16.77 1.77
CA ALA A 80 10.20 15.54 1.01
C ALA A 80 9.76 14.36 1.86
N ALA A 81 9.09 13.39 1.23
CA ALA A 81 8.79 12.11 1.86
C ALA A 81 10.08 11.28 1.91
N ALA A 82 10.37 10.69 3.06
CA ALA A 82 11.53 9.85 3.30
C ALA A 82 11.14 8.57 4.02
N ASP A 83 11.91 7.50 3.84
CA ASP A 83 11.72 6.25 4.56
C ASP A 83 12.24 6.32 6.01
N SER A 84 12.11 5.23 6.75
CA SER A 84 12.55 5.14 8.15
C SER A 84 14.05 5.36 8.37
N SER A 85 14.87 5.27 7.33
CA SER A 85 16.31 5.57 7.39
C SER A 85 16.63 7.04 7.12
N GLY A 86 15.63 7.84 6.73
CA GLY A 86 15.77 9.24 6.35
C GLY A 86 16.13 9.44 4.88
N GLU A 87 16.13 8.38 4.07
CA GLU A 87 16.40 8.47 2.65
C GLU A 87 15.15 8.96 1.90
N VAL A 88 15.33 9.97 1.04
CA VAL A 88 14.22 10.55 0.28
C VAL A 88 13.64 9.52 -0.69
N LEU A 89 12.32 9.35 -0.61
CA LEU A 89 11.59 8.44 -1.47
C LEU A 89 11.65 8.89 -2.92
N LYS A 90 11.93 7.94 -3.82
CA LYS A 90 11.80 8.16 -5.26
C LYS A 90 10.34 8.20 -5.65
N ALA A 91 9.99 9.10 -6.56
CA ALA A 91 8.64 9.20 -7.10
C ALA A 91 8.24 7.89 -7.80
N THR A 92 7.20 7.23 -7.27
CA THR A 92 6.65 5.96 -7.77
C THR A 92 5.15 5.89 -7.46
N GLY A 93 4.46 4.88 -7.98
CA GLY A 93 3.07 4.58 -7.61
C GLY A 93 2.92 3.81 -6.29
N LYS A 94 4.01 3.61 -5.53
CA LYS A 94 3.96 2.85 -4.28
C LYS A 94 3.18 3.66 -3.23
N PRO A 95 2.20 3.06 -2.53
CA PRO A 95 1.48 3.76 -1.47
C PRO A 95 2.38 4.03 -0.27
N ALA A 96 1.95 4.94 0.61
CA ALA A 96 2.57 5.22 1.90
C ALA A 96 2.84 3.95 2.71
N GLN A 97 4.07 3.83 3.25
CA GLN A 97 4.52 2.69 4.04
C GLN A 97 4.80 3.07 5.49
N ASP A 98 4.82 2.05 6.35
CA ASP A 98 5.20 2.19 7.74
C ASP A 98 6.63 2.71 7.85
N GLY A 99 6.82 3.69 8.74
CA GLY A 99 8.10 4.37 8.91
C GLY A 99 8.41 5.45 7.89
N ASP A 100 7.60 5.64 6.83
CA ASP A 100 7.76 6.82 5.99
C ASP A 100 7.33 8.09 6.76
N ASP A 101 7.99 9.22 6.52
CA ASP A 101 7.63 10.50 7.12
C ASP A 101 8.06 11.67 6.22
N MET A 102 7.50 12.85 6.45
CA MET A 102 7.94 14.09 5.83
C MET A 102 9.17 14.62 6.57
N ILE A 103 10.23 14.92 5.82
CA ILE A 103 11.43 15.59 6.30
C ILE A 103 11.59 16.95 5.63
N LYS A 104 12.30 17.85 6.30
CA LYS A 104 12.72 19.12 5.69
C LYS A 104 13.84 18.83 4.67
N SER A 105 13.60 19.14 3.41
CA SER A 105 14.58 18.96 2.33
C SER A 105 14.40 20.04 1.26
N SER A 106 15.49 20.43 0.59
CA SER A 106 15.37 21.31 -0.57
C SER A 106 14.69 20.56 -1.71
N GLN A 107 13.72 21.21 -2.36
CA GLN A 107 13.10 20.72 -3.59
C GLN A 107 13.79 21.28 -4.84
N ASP A 108 14.95 21.95 -4.70
CA ASP A 108 15.73 22.43 -5.82
C ASP A 108 16.24 21.26 -6.66
N GLY A 109 16.07 21.35 -7.97
CA GLY A 109 16.44 20.28 -8.90
C GLY A 109 15.41 19.16 -9.03
N LEU A 110 14.36 19.11 -8.20
CA LEU A 110 13.24 18.22 -8.41
C LEU A 110 12.38 18.69 -9.59
N THR A 111 11.93 17.74 -10.38
CA THR A 111 10.89 17.93 -11.40
C THR A 111 9.54 18.25 -10.76
N ASN A 112 8.59 18.74 -11.57
CA ASN A 112 7.23 18.98 -11.07
C ASN A 112 6.55 17.69 -10.60
N ASP A 113 6.82 16.56 -11.27
CA ASP A 113 6.24 15.26 -10.91
C ASP A 113 6.78 14.76 -9.57
N GLU A 114 8.07 14.94 -9.30
CA GLU A 114 8.68 14.60 -8.01
C GLU A 114 8.13 15.47 -6.87
N LYS A 115 7.94 16.77 -7.12
CA LYS A 115 7.30 17.67 -6.14
C LYS A 115 5.85 17.28 -5.88
N SER A 116 5.10 16.98 -6.94
CA SER A 116 3.73 16.47 -6.85
C SER A 116 3.68 15.16 -6.06
N PHE A 117 4.59 14.23 -6.30
CA PHE A 117 4.70 12.99 -5.55
C PHE A 117 4.87 13.24 -4.04
N HIS A 118 5.83 14.06 -3.64
CA HIS A 118 6.02 14.37 -2.21
C HIS A 118 4.81 15.08 -1.60
N LYS A 119 4.11 15.93 -2.37
CA LYS A 119 2.86 16.55 -1.92
C LYS A 119 1.74 15.52 -1.74
N VAL A 120 1.63 14.53 -2.63
CA VAL A 120 0.68 13.42 -2.47
C VAL A 120 0.96 12.63 -1.20
N MET A 121 2.22 12.31 -0.92
CA MET A 121 2.59 11.62 0.34
C MET A 121 2.17 12.43 1.57
N ALA A 122 2.46 13.74 1.56
CA ALA A 122 2.08 14.64 2.65
C ALA A 122 0.56 14.69 2.89
N ILE A 123 -0.25 14.59 1.83
CA ILE A 123 -1.72 14.52 1.92
C ILE A 123 -2.18 13.14 2.41
N MET A 124 -1.57 12.06 1.92
CA MET A 124 -2.03 10.70 2.20
C MET A 124 -1.65 10.20 3.59
N TYR A 125 -0.55 10.65 4.19
CA TYR A 125 -0.15 10.27 5.56
C TYR A 125 -1.21 10.57 6.62
N PRO A 126 -1.77 11.79 6.73
CA PRO A 126 -2.81 12.05 7.73
C PRO A 126 -4.13 11.30 7.42
N ILE A 127 -4.50 11.10 6.15
CA ILE A 127 -5.66 10.27 5.77
C ILE A 127 -5.47 8.82 6.23
N ARG A 128 -4.27 8.26 5.98
CA ARG A 128 -3.89 6.92 6.44
C ARG A 128 -3.98 6.82 7.95
N ASN A 129 -3.40 7.78 8.67
CA ASN A 129 -3.44 7.79 10.13
C ASN A 129 -4.86 7.85 10.68
N ALA A 130 -5.70 8.70 10.08
CA ALA A 130 -7.09 8.87 10.46
C ALA A 130 -7.90 7.57 10.39
N LEU A 131 -7.72 6.77 9.33
CA LEU A 131 -8.42 5.50 9.16
C LEU A 131 -7.82 4.37 10.00
N MET A 132 -6.49 4.31 10.12
CA MET A 132 -5.80 3.15 10.71
C MET A 132 -5.61 3.23 12.23
N TYR A 133 -5.50 4.45 12.78
CA TYR A 133 -5.09 4.65 14.17
C TYR A 133 -6.03 5.58 14.93
N ASP A 134 -6.53 6.64 14.28
CA ASP A 134 -7.19 7.75 14.97
C ASP A 134 -8.73 7.76 14.78
N ILE A 135 -9.28 6.66 14.26
CA ILE A 135 -10.71 6.55 13.89
C ILE A 135 -11.67 6.75 15.06
N ALA A 136 -11.23 6.49 16.29
CA ALA A 136 -12.02 6.68 17.50
C ALA A 136 -12.38 8.16 17.69
N ASP A 137 -11.41 9.05 17.50
CA ASP A 137 -11.54 10.50 17.71
C ASP A 137 -11.95 11.24 16.43
N LEU A 138 -11.86 10.57 15.28
CA LEU A 138 -12.26 11.12 13.99
C LEU A 138 -13.79 11.32 13.92
N ASN A 139 -14.19 12.55 13.60
CA ASN A 139 -15.57 12.94 13.32
C ASN A 139 -15.71 13.35 11.84
N GLN A 140 -16.96 13.50 11.38
CA GLN A 140 -17.26 13.81 9.97
C GLN A 140 -16.60 15.11 9.49
N SER A 141 -16.64 16.19 10.29
CA SER A 141 -16.05 17.47 9.90
C SER A 141 -14.55 17.33 9.67
N LYS A 142 -13.85 16.62 10.57
CA LYS A 142 -12.41 16.42 10.42
C LYS A 142 -12.08 15.47 9.26
N TRP A 143 -12.91 14.46 9.06
CA TRP A 143 -12.80 13.59 7.90
C TRP A 143 -12.92 14.36 6.59
N ASP A 144 -13.94 15.21 6.46
CA ASP A 144 -14.19 16.04 5.26
C ASP A 144 -13.02 16.99 4.97
N GLU A 145 -12.41 17.58 6.01
CA GLU A 145 -11.19 18.38 5.89
C GLU A 145 -10.03 17.57 5.32
N LEU A 146 -9.77 16.38 5.87
CA LEU A 146 -8.67 15.49 5.46
C LEU A 146 -8.78 15.08 3.99
N ILE A 147 -9.99 14.73 3.53
CA ILE A 147 -10.21 14.22 2.16
C ILE A 147 -10.44 15.33 1.13
N THR A 148 -10.31 16.60 1.49
CA THR A 148 -10.65 17.73 0.60
C THR A 148 -9.95 17.66 -0.76
N GLU A 149 -8.68 17.27 -0.81
CA GLU A 149 -7.95 17.15 -2.08
C GLU A 149 -8.45 15.99 -2.96
N LEU A 150 -8.91 14.90 -2.34
CA LEU A 150 -9.56 13.79 -3.05
C LEU A 150 -10.93 14.21 -3.58
N GLN A 151 -11.71 14.93 -2.77
CA GLN A 151 -13.04 15.40 -3.13
C GLN A 151 -13.01 16.40 -4.30
N LYS A 152 -12.11 17.38 -4.28
CA LYS A 152 -11.95 18.36 -5.37
C LYS A 152 -11.69 17.72 -6.74
N ARG A 153 -11.15 16.51 -6.75
CA ARG A 153 -10.77 15.76 -7.96
C ARG A 153 -11.71 14.62 -8.31
N GLY A 154 -12.75 14.38 -7.51
CA GLY A 154 -13.66 13.25 -7.74
C GLY A 154 -13.01 11.87 -7.46
N ILE A 155 -11.96 11.81 -6.65
CA ILE A 155 -11.23 10.56 -6.39
C ILE A 155 -11.97 9.73 -5.33
N LYS A 156 -12.40 8.50 -5.68
CA LYS A 156 -13.08 7.56 -4.78
C LYS A 156 -14.46 8.04 -4.28
N GLU A 157 -15.32 8.50 -5.17
CA GLU A 157 -16.64 9.05 -4.80
C GLU A 157 -17.67 7.99 -4.38
N THR A 158 -17.63 6.83 -5.03
CA THR A 158 -18.65 5.80 -4.91
C THR A 158 -18.16 4.62 -4.08
N THR A 159 -19.12 3.91 -3.49
CA THR A 159 -18.89 2.62 -2.81
C THR A 159 -19.70 1.57 -3.54
N PHE A 160 -19.11 0.39 -3.75
CA PHE A 160 -19.79 -0.77 -4.30
C PHE A 160 -19.35 -2.01 -3.54
N THR A 161 -20.29 -2.70 -2.89
CA THR A 161 -20.02 -3.86 -2.03
C THR A 161 -20.90 -5.07 -2.37
N GLU A 162 -21.53 -5.05 -3.55
CA GLU A 162 -22.42 -6.13 -4.03
C GLU A 162 -21.69 -7.12 -4.97
N GLY A 163 -20.37 -6.99 -5.09
CA GLY A 163 -19.52 -7.86 -5.88
C GLY A 163 -19.50 -9.29 -5.34
N SER A 164 -19.34 -10.25 -6.26
CA SER A 164 -19.33 -11.69 -5.92
C SER A 164 -18.04 -12.12 -5.22
N THR A 165 -16.96 -11.37 -5.38
CA THR A 165 -15.68 -11.63 -4.73
C THR A 165 -15.15 -10.35 -4.05
N PRO A 166 -14.30 -10.46 -3.01
CA PRO A 166 -13.77 -9.28 -2.32
C PRO A 166 -13.09 -8.26 -3.24
N LYS A 167 -12.41 -8.71 -4.30
CA LYS A 167 -11.76 -7.82 -5.27
C LYS A 167 -12.76 -6.94 -6.06
N ASP A 168 -14.00 -7.41 -6.23
CA ASP A 168 -15.04 -6.71 -6.97
C ASP A 168 -15.66 -5.58 -6.13
N ASN A 169 -15.42 -5.61 -4.81
CA ASN A 169 -15.89 -4.60 -3.88
C ASN A 169 -14.86 -3.48 -3.74
N TYR A 170 -15.34 -2.26 -3.57
CA TYR A 170 -14.51 -1.11 -3.24
C TYR A 170 -15.30 -0.10 -2.42
N TYR A 171 -14.60 0.58 -1.52
CA TYR A 171 -15.15 1.68 -0.75
C TYR A 171 -14.74 3.01 -1.37
N GLY A 172 -15.66 3.96 -1.34
CA GLY A 172 -15.41 5.38 -1.58
C GLY A 172 -15.10 6.10 -0.28
N ARG A 173 -14.87 7.43 -0.35
CA ARG A 173 -14.48 8.26 0.79
C ARG A 173 -15.45 8.15 1.97
N GLN A 174 -16.76 8.26 1.74
CA GLN A 174 -17.73 8.11 2.83
C GLN A 174 -17.85 6.65 3.29
N GLY A 175 -17.87 5.70 2.36
CA GLY A 175 -18.04 4.29 2.69
C GLY A 175 -16.90 3.72 3.54
N VAL A 176 -15.64 4.09 3.26
CA VAL A 176 -14.49 3.63 4.06
C VAL A 176 -14.52 4.24 5.47
N PHE A 177 -14.96 5.49 5.59
CA PHE A 177 -15.12 6.14 6.89
C PHE A 177 -16.22 5.47 7.71
N ASP A 178 -17.39 5.22 7.11
CA ASP A 178 -18.49 4.52 7.77
C ASP A 178 -18.07 3.10 8.20
N LEU A 179 -17.35 2.38 7.32
CA LEU A 179 -16.78 1.07 7.61
C LEU A 179 -15.82 1.12 8.81
N ALA A 180 -14.90 2.08 8.82
CA ALA A 180 -13.90 2.21 9.87
C ALA A 180 -14.50 2.67 11.21
N LYS A 181 -15.54 3.53 11.18
CA LYS A 181 -16.30 3.93 12.38
C LYS A 181 -17.12 2.78 12.97
N SER A 182 -17.51 1.80 12.16
CA SER A 182 -18.38 0.70 12.59
C SER A 182 -18.03 -0.62 11.87
N PRO A 183 -16.87 -1.22 12.17
CA PRO A 183 -16.41 -2.43 11.48
C PRO A 183 -17.26 -3.67 11.83
N GLY A 184 -18.09 -3.59 12.87
CA GLY A 184 -18.95 -4.70 13.29
C GLY A 184 -18.17 -5.94 13.74
N GLY A 185 -16.97 -5.74 14.31
CA GLY A 185 -16.06 -6.81 14.71
C GLY A 185 -15.37 -7.54 13.55
N LYS A 186 -15.49 -7.02 12.32
CA LYS A 186 -14.80 -7.56 11.15
C LYS A 186 -13.40 -7.00 11.03
N ASP A 187 -12.49 -7.83 10.54
CA ASP A 187 -11.22 -7.36 10.00
C ASP A 187 -11.50 -6.58 8.70
N ILE A 188 -11.18 -5.29 8.70
CA ILE A 188 -11.37 -4.36 7.58
C ILE A 188 -10.05 -4.00 6.91
N HIS A 189 -8.95 -4.71 7.23
CA HIS A 189 -7.62 -4.44 6.71
C HIS A 189 -7.64 -4.24 5.19
N HIS A 190 -8.18 -5.21 4.46
CA HIS A 190 -8.09 -5.21 3.00
C HIS A 190 -8.87 -4.05 2.39
N ASP A 191 -10.02 -3.72 2.98
CA ASP A 191 -10.88 -2.64 2.49
C ASP A 191 -10.22 -1.26 2.69
N VAL A 192 -9.62 -1.03 3.86
CA VAL A 192 -8.92 0.23 4.19
C VAL A 192 -7.65 0.36 3.37
N MET A 193 -6.82 -0.69 3.30
CA MET A 193 -5.57 -0.65 2.55
C MET A 193 -5.83 -0.43 1.05
N LYS A 194 -6.83 -1.12 0.48
CA LYS A 194 -7.24 -0.91 -0.92
C LYS A 194 -7.68 0.54 -1.16
N PHE A 195 -8.50 1.10 -0.26
CA PHE A 195 -8.90 2.51 -0.38
C PHE A 195 -7.70 3.46 -0.38
N LEU A 196 -6.75 3.27 0.54
CA LEU A 196 -5.58 4.14 0.67
C LEU A 196 -4.63 4.03 -0.53
N GLU A 197 -4.40 2.81 -1.02
CA GLU A 197 -3.58 2.55 -2.21
C GLU A 197 -4.18 3.19 -3.45
N GLU A 198 -5.46 2.92 -3.72
CA GLU A 198 -6.16 3.49 -4.88
C GLU A 198 -6.28 5.01 -4.77
N SER A 199 -6.55 5.56 -3.59
CA SER A 199 -6.66 7.02 -3.40
C SER A 199 -5.34 7.74 -3.68
N GLY A 200 -4.23 7.22 -3.17
CA GLY A 200 -2.91 7.80 -3.40
C GLY A 200 -2.50 7.72 -4.86
N LEU A 201 -2.72 6.57 -5.49
CA LEU A 201 -2.41 6.36 -6.90
C LEU A 201 -3.24 7.25 -7.83
N TYR A 202 -4.56 7.33 -7.61
CA TYR A 202 -5.43 8.22 -8.38
C TYR A 202 -5.06 9.69 -8.15
N LEU A 203 -4.69 10.07 -6.93
CA LEU A 203 -4.25 11.43 -6.67
C LEU A 203 -2.98 11.77 -7.45
N LEU A 204 -1.99 10.86 -7.51
CA LEU A 204 -0.81 11.02 -8.38
C LEU A 204 -1.23 11.26 -9.83
N CYS A 205 -2.07 10.39 -10.40
CA CYS A 205 -2.54 10.52 -11.78
C CYS A 205 -3.12 11.92 -12.11
N HIS A 206 -3.79 12.54 -11.14
CA HIS A 206 -4.40 13.87 -11.30
C HIS A 206 -3.42 15.05 -11.15
N VAL A 207 -2.24 14.85 -10.56
CA VAL A 207 -1.30 15.94 -10.24
C VAL A 207 0.08 15.79 -10.88
N THR A 208 0.32 14.70 -11.60
CA THR A 208 1.54 14.45 -12.38
C THR A 208 1.28 14.52 -13.88
N SER A 209 2.36 14.58 -14.66
CA SER A 209 2.34 14.60 -16.11
C SER A 209 1.85 13.29 -16.72
N ASP A 210 1.43 13.34 -17.99
CA ASP A 210 1.05 12.14 -18.76
C ASP A 210 2.23 11.14 -18.89
N ASP A 211 3.47 11.63 -18.99
CA ASP A 211 4.67 10.80 -19.04
C ASP A 211 4.89 10.04 -17.71
N PHE A 212 4.63 10.70 -16.59
CA PHE A 212 4.66 10.04 -15.29
C PHE A 212 3.50 9.06 -15.14
N ASN A 213 2.30 9.41 -15.62
CA ASN A 213 1.13 8.51 -15.60
C ASN A 213 1.38 7.24 -16.41
N GLN A 214 2.06 7.34 -17.56
CA GLN A 214 2.49 6.17 -18.32
C GLN A 214 3.48 5.30 -17.51
N THR A 215 4.40 5.94 -16.76
CA THR A 215 5.30 5.22 -15.85
C THR A 215 4.54 4.50 -14.72
N LEU A 216 3.48 5.12 -14.17
CA LEU A 216 2.63 4.49 -13.17
C LEU A 216 1.91 3.25 -13.71
N LYS A 217 1.36 3.36 -14.93
CA LYS A 217 0.70 2.26 -15.64
C LYS A 217 1.65 1.09 -15.93
N ASP A 218 2.82 1.39 -16.48
CA ASP A 218 3.80 0.36 -16.87
C ASP A 218 4.32 -0.45 -15.68
N ASN A 219 4.30 0.15 -14.49
CA ASN A 219 4.77 -0.48 -13.24
C ASN A 219 3.63 -0.92 -12.31
N HIS A 220 2.36 -0.80 -12.72
CA HIS A 220 1.23 -1.18 -11.88
C HIS A 220 1.19 -2.71 -11.69
N PRO A 221 1.24 -3.24 -10.46
CA PRO A 221 1.35 -4.69 -10.23
C PRO A 221 0.21 -5.51 -10.84
N GLU A 222 -0.99 -4.94 -10.93
CA GLU A 222 -2.17 -5.61 -11.51
C GLU A 222 -2.26 -5.46 -13.04
N GLY A 223 -1.36 -4.70 -13.66
CA GLY A 223 -1.27 -4.55 -15.13
C GLY A 223 -2.44 -3.81 -15.79
N HIS A 224 -3.27 -3.12 -15.00
CA HIS A 224 -4.33 -2.24 -15.49
C HIS A 224 -3.92 -0.77 -15.44
N ASP A 225 -4.68 0.07 -16.14
CA ASP A 225 -4.48 1.50 -16.16
C ASP A 225 -5.19 2.14 -14.96
N ALA A 226 -4.42 2.51 -13.95
CA ALA A 226 -4.95 3.19 -12.78
C ALA A 226 -5.29 4.67 -13.04
N CYS A 227 -4.79 5.27 -14.12
CA CYS A 227 -5.03 6.68 -14.43
C CYS A 227 -6.20 6.90 -15.42
N GLY A 228 -6.71 5.84 -16.06
CA GLY A 228 -7.93 5.86 -16.88
C GLY A 228 -7.73 5.47 -18.34
#